data_AF-A0A6G0VY14-F1
#
_entry.id   AF-A0A6G0VY14-F1
#
_cell.length_a   1.000
_cell.length_b   1.000
_cell.length_c   1.000
_cell.angle_alpha   90.00
_cell.angle_beta   90.00
_cell.angle_gamma   90.00
#
_symmetry.space_group_name_H-M   'P 1'
#
loop_
_entity.id
_entity.type
_entity.pdbx_description
1 polymer ?
#
loop_
_entity_poly.entity_id
_entity_poly.type
_entity_poly.pdbx_seq_one_letter_code
_entity_poly.pdbx_strand_id
1 'polypeptide(L)'
;MAKWLEETDKRQHRVTYLGVHSQNEFINLLGTKTRDMLIKEIKNAEFYSVIADTTPDLTHHRLTINIRYISDKNGVLVPNERLLKMDVVLTKKTVVELAEKNFGVLNSLGLPVDQIVFQSYDFASNMSGNTSRHQRLEEDLKNVENSLQLKNLSKTRWTARAESIKAVSVSYENVVHVLEDMKSSRDFDSNTKLKNITEFLEAEKLNIIDAMQLIESTVKSFQEINDEKKIDALVKSAASFAKNCNVDPEKDFNKHHRHRLKPKKIDENPETAAVIEFSQFYRKEFKILLDIFTSTVNKHLQSMVILLRPFQETFRIPADRKNCTIYMIEAMIKVCPEILLDEPECLHSEIQILLDASKECKNVDDIFKKACMLRNVIPRAFRIVKLVLTSPVSSASSERSFSRLKLVYNHLRTTMSDERLDSLLVLFSARDIVDKINIQEIVNKWSLLKHRRVK
;
A
#
# COMPACT_ATOMS: atom_id res chain seq x y z
N MET A 1 50.03 32.85 24.91
CA MET A 1 49.29 31.90 24.06
C MET A 1 49.41 30.46 24.55
N ALA A 2 50.62 29.96 24.86
CA ALA A 2 50.84 28.61 25.42
C ALA A 2 50.05 28.32 26.70
N LYS A 3 50.04 29.23 27.68
CA LYS A 3 49.24 29.10 28.92
C LYS A 3 47.72 28.94 28.71
N TRP A 4 47.17 29.57 27.66
CA TRP A 4 45.74 29.46 27.31
C TRP A 4 45.42 28.16 26.56
N LEU A 5 46.42 27.55 25.91
CA LEU A 5 46.31 26.24 25.30
C LEU A 5 46.34 25.12 26.34
N GLU A 6 47.17 25.25 27.38
CA GLU A 6 47.38 24.27 28.45
C GLU A 6 46.34 24.31 29.58
N GLU A 7 45.88 25.50 30.01
CA GLU A 7 44.92 25.63 31.12
C GLU A 7 43.47 25.50 30.63
N THR A 8 42.98 24.27 30.50
CA THR A 8 41.60 23.97 30.04
C THR A 8 40.51 24.52 30.95
N ASP A 9 40.82 24.71 32.22
CA ASP A 9 39.87 25.09 33.27
C ASP A 9 39.50 26.59 33.22
N LYS A 10 40.29 27.39 32.51
CA LYS A 10 40.05 28.83 32.28
C LYS A 10 39.16 29.11 31.06
N ARG A 11 38.74 28.08 30.32
CA ARG A 11 37.80 28.23 29.20
C ARG A 11 36.36 28.27 29.75
N GLN A 12 35.88 29.47 30.08
CA GLN A 12 34.52 29.71 30.61
C GLN A 12 33.38 29.25 29.69
N HIS A 13 33.63 29.02 28.40
CA HIS A 13 32.60 28.56 27.46
C HIS A 13 32.66 27.04 27.27
N ARG A 14 31.70 26.34 27.91
CA ARG A 14 31.29 25.01 27.45
C ARG A 14 30.67 25.17 26.06
N VAL A 15 31.37 24.75 25.01
CA VAL A 15 30.82 24.75 23.66
C VAL A 15 29.69 23.72 23.61
N THR A 16 28.44 24.18 23.62
CA THR A 16 27.27 23.33 23.45
C THR A 16 26.96 23.22 21.97
N TYR A 17 27.17 22.05 21.38
CA TYR A 17 26.90 21.82 19.96
C TYR A 17 25.41 21.62 19.63
N LEU A 18 24.53 22.31 20.36
CA LEU A 18 23.08 22.18 20.26
C LEU A 18 22.44 23.14 19.26
N GLY A 19 23.23 23.97 18.56
CA GLY A 19 22.72 24.89 17.54
C GLY A 19 22.10 24.17 16.34
N VAL A 20 21.17 24.84 15.65
CA VAL A 20 20.39 24.27 14.53
C VAL A 20 21.29 23.65 13.45
N HIS A 21 22.38 24.31 13.06
CA HIS A 21 23.31 23.77 12.06
C HIS A 21 24.03 22.50 12.52
N SER A 22 24.43 22.46 13.79
CA SER A 22 25.08 21.27 14.37
C SER A 22 24.12 20.09 14.42
N GLN A 23 22.86 20.33 14.82
CA GLN A 23 21.82 19.30 14.81
C GLN A 23 21.51 18.81 13.39
N ASN A 24 21.33 19.71 12.42
CA ASN A 24 21.05 19.35 11.02
C ASN A 24 22.16 18.47 10.47
N GLU A 25 23.42 18.86 10.68
CA GLU A 25 24.58 18.10 10.21
C GLU A 25 24.62 16.69 10.82
N PHE A 26 24.35 16.57 12.12
CA PHE A 26 24.32 15.28 12.80
C PHE A 26 23.15 14.40 12.32
N ILE A 27 21.96 14.98 12.15
CA ILE A 27 20.77 14.28 11.63
C ILE A 27 21.03 13.80 10.20
N ASN A 28 21.65 14.62 9.35
CA ASN A 28 21.97 14.24 7.98
C ASN A 28 23.01 13.12 7.94
N LEU A 29 24.02 13.13 8.82
CA LEU A 29 24.97 12.02 8.93
C LEU A 29 24.30 10.71 9.34
N LEU A 30 23.40 10.76 10.32
CA LEU A 30 22.61 9.60 10.73
C LEU A 30 21.71 9.11 9.59
N GLY A 31 20.99 10.02 8.93
CA GLY A 31 20.13 9.72 7.80
C GLY A 31 20.90 9.06 6.66
N THR A 32 22.07 9.59 6.32
CA THR A 32 22.95 9.02 5.29
C THR A 32 23.47 7.64 5.69
N LYS A 33 23.99 7.45 6.92
CA LYS A 33 24.45 6.13 7.37
C LYS A 33 23.32 5.08 7.33
N THR A 34 22.12 5.48 7.74
CA THR A 34 20.92 4.60 7.71
C THR A 34 20.59 4.22 6.27
N ARG A 35 20.62 5.20 5.35
CA ARG A 35 20.37 4.97 3.93
C ARG A 35 21.45 4.08 3.30
N ASP A 36 22.72 4.25 3.66
CA ASP A 36 23.82 3.40 3.17
C ASP A 36 23.63 1.94 3.59
N MET A 37 23.19 1.71 4.83
CA MET A 37 22.87 0.37 5.33
C MET A 37 21.67 -0.24 4.59
N LEU A 38 20.62 0.54 4.33
CA LEU A 38 19.47 0.13 3.51
C LEU A 38 19.89 -0.24 2.08
N ILE A 39 20.68 0.61 1.43
CA ILE A 39 21.19 0.38 0.07
C ILE A 39 22.00 -0.92 0.03
N LYS A 40 22.81 -1.19 1.06
CA LYS A 40 23.57 -2.45 1.17
C LYS A 40 22.63 -3.66 1.26
N GLU A 41 21.56 -3.58 2.05
CA GLU A 41 20.56 -4.66 2.11
C GLU A 41 19.85 -4.87 0.76
N ILE A 42 19.46 -3.79 0.08
CA ILE A 42 18.81 -3.83 -1.24
C ILE A 42 19.75 -4.46 -2.29
N LYS A 43 21.03 -4.06 -2.32
CA LYS A 43 22.02 -4.62 -3.26
C LYS A 43 22.25 -6.12 -3.03
N ASN A 44 22.19 -6.57 -1.78
CA ASN A 44 22.29 -7.99 -1.46
C ASN A 44 21.05 -8.80 -1.90
N ALA A 45 19.91 -8.14 -2.15
CA ALA A 45 18.67 -8.79 -2.56
C ALA A 45 18.64 -9.17 -4.05
N GLU A 46 19.66 -8.80 -4.84
CA GLU A 46 19.80 -9.02 -6.30
C GLU A 46 18.88 -8.14 -7.17
N PHE A 47 17.60 -8.09 -6.84
CA PHE A 47 16.60 -7.27 -7.51
C PHE A 47 15.53 -6.78 -6.54
N TYR A 48 14.81 -5.72 -6.93
CA TYR A 48 13.88 -5.01 -6.06
C TYR A 48 12.73 -4.38 -6.83
N SER A 49 11.73 -3.89 -6.10
CA SER A 49 10.60 -3.16 -6.67
C SER A 49 10.51 -1.75 -6.12
N VAL A 50 10.03 -0.85 -6.97
CA VAL A 50 9.85 0.56 -6.64
C VAL A 50 8.37 0.81 -6.41
N ILE A 51 8.04 1.37 -5.26
CA ILE A 51 6.70 1.83 -4.91
C ILE A 51 6.81 3.34 -4.72
N ALA A 52 6.31 4.11 -5.67
CA ALA A 52 6.35 5.56 -5.61
C ALA A 52 4.94 6.14 -5.51
N ASP A 53 4.76 7.08 -4.60
CA ASP A 53 3.44 7.67 -4.32
C ASP A 53 3.61 9.14 -4.00
N THR A 54 2.68 9.99 -4.48
CA THR A 54 2.70 11.42 -4.22
C THR A 54 1.74 11.78 -3.10
N THR A 55 2.20 12.66 -2.20
CA THR A 55 1.34 13.27 -1.20
C THR A 55 0.14 13.93 -1.90
N PRO A 56 -1.08 13.51 -1.57
CA PRO A 56 -1.94 14.42 -0.87
C PRO A 56 -2.03 15.87 -1.36
N ASP A 57 -1.67 16.71 -0.40
CA ASP A 57 -2.27 18.00 -0.13
C ASP A 57 -1.29 18.89 0.62
N LEU A 58 -0.09 19.03 0.07
CA LEU A 58 0.87 20.04 0.53
C LEU A 58 1.00 21.10 -0.57
N THR A 59 1.28 22.33 -0.18
CA THR A 59 1.62 23.43 -1.12
C THR A 59 2.71 23.04 -2.13
N HIS A 60 3.49 22.01 -1.79
CA HIS A 60 4.42 21.30 -2.64
C HIS A 60 4.06 19.81 -2.64
N HIS A 61 3.76 19.23 -3.80
CA HIS A 61 3.59 17.78 -3.90
C HIS A 61 4.92 17.10 -3.56
N ARG A 62 4.89 16.13 -2.65
CA ARG A 62 6.05 15.32 -2.26
C ARG A 62 5.90 13.89 -2.73
N LEU A 63 6.93 13.33 -3.34
CA LEU A 63 7.04 11.96 -3.78
C LEU A 63 7.76 11.15 -2.72
N THR A 64 7.16 10.04 -2.30
CA THR A 64 7.83 9.00 -1.54
C THR A 64 8.34 7.93 -2.49
N ILE A 65 9.57 7.47 -2.27
CA ILE A 65 10.14 6.34 -2.99
C ILE A 65 10.41 5.26 -1.95
N ASN A 66 9.55 4.25 -1.94
CA ASN A 66 9.71 3.05 -1.15
C ASN A 66 10.27 1.92 -2.02
N ILE A 67 11.15 1.13 -1.44
CA ILE A 67 11.73 -0.05 -2.10
C ILE A 67 11.24 -1.31 -1.39
N ARG A 68 10.72 -2.25 -2.17
CA ARG A 68 10.41 -3.61 -1.73
C ARG A 68 11.52 -4.55 -2.17
N TYR A 69 12.09 -5.30 -1.24
CA TYR A 69 13.16 -6.26 -1.51
C TYR A 69 13.09 -7.45 -0.55
N ILE A 70 13.64 -8.59 -0.97
CA ILE A 70 13.62 -9.83 -0.18
C ILE A 70 14.98 -10.03 0.50
N SER A 71 14.96 -10.11 1.83
CA SER A 71 16.13 -10.51 2.63
C SER A 71 16.04 -11.98 3.00
N ASP A 72 17.15 -12.72 2.92
CA ASP A 72 17.28 -14.05 3.53
C ASP A 72 17.73 -13.90 4.99
N LYS A 73 16.88 -14.31 5.93
CA LYS A 73 17.19 -14.37 7.37
C LYS A 73 17.21 -15.83 7.80
N ASN A 74 18.39 -16.45 7.73
CA ASN A 74 18.63 -17.84 8.15
C ASN A 74 17.73 -18.87 7.43
N GLY A 75 17.58 -18.77 6.11
CA GLY A 75 16.76 -19.68 5.31
C GLY A 75 15.28 -19.30 5.26
N VAL A 76 14.91 -18.13 5.79
CA VAL A 76 13.57 -17.57 5.71
C VAL A 76 13.61 -16.31 4.84
N LEU A 77 12.88 -16.35 3.73
CA LEU A 77 12.69 -15.19 2.87
C LEU A 77 11.73 -14.22 3.55
N VAL A 78 12.18 -12.98 3.75
CA VAL A 78 11.41 -11.92 4.38
C VAL A 78 11.26 -10.76 3.41
N PRO A 79 10.04 -10.43 2.97
CA PRO A 79 9.75 -9.18 2.29
C PRO A 79 9.99 -8.00 3.23
N ASN A 80 10.69 -6.98 2.74
CA ASN A 80 10.87 -5.72 3.44
C ASN A 80 10.44 -4.58 2.53
N GLU A 81 9.62 -3.67 3.05
CA GLU A 81 9.31 -2.40 2.39
C GLU A 81 9.97 -1.26 3.18
N ARG A 82 10.77 -0.44 2.50
CA ARG A 82 11.59 0.60 3.16
C ARG A 82 11.52 1.92 2.40
N LEU A 83 11.25 3.00 3.13
CA LEU A 83 11.33 4.36 2.63
C LEU A 83 12.79 4.72 2.39
N LEU A 84 13.13 4.99 1.13
CA LEU A 84 14.49 5.33 0.72
C LEU A 84 14.70 6.85 0.61
N LYS A 85 13.70 7.55 0.08
CA LYS A 85 13.75 8.97 -0.20
C LYS A 85 12.35 9.56 -0.11
N MET A 86 12.23 10.76 0.45
CA MET A 86 11.12 11.65 0.17
C MET A 86 11.62 12.92 -0.50
N ASP A 87 11.05 13.24 -1.67
CA ASP A 87 11.51 14.33 -2.52
C ASP A 87 10.33 15.24 -2.92
N VAL A 88 10.60 16.49 -3.26
CA VAL A 88 9.57 17.45 -3.68
C VAL A 88 9.32 17.30 -5.18
N VAL A 89 8.13 16.88 -5.60
CA VAL A 89 7.70 16.85 -7.00
C VAL A 89 7.47 18.27 -7.48
N LEU A 90 8.06 18.61 -8.63
CA LEU A 90 7.79 19.87 -9.29
C LEU A 90 6.79 19.68 -10.44
N THR A 91 5.87 20.62 -10.52
CA THR A 91 5.24 21.16 -11.73
C THR A 91 4.20 20.40 -12.56
N LYS A 92 4.32 19.12 -13.00
CA LYS A 92 3.33 18.60 -13.99
C LYS A 92 2.71 17.23 -13.69
N LYS A 93 3.22 16.47 -12.72
CA LYS A 93 2.73 15.11 -12.39
C LYS A 93 2.61 14.19 -13.62
N THR A 94 3.50 14.36 -14.60
CA THR A 94 3.52 13.46 -15.76
C THR A 94 4.21 12.16 -15.38
N VAL A 95 3.80 11.07 -16.05
CA VAL A 95 4.39 9.75 -15.88
C VAL A 95 5.89 9.75 -16.18
N VAL A 96 6.28 10.45 -17.25
CA VAL A 96 7.68 10.57 -17.68
C VAL A 96 8.52 11.27 -16.62
N GLU A 97 8.06 12.40 -16.11
CA GLU A 97 8.76 13.15 -15.05
C GLU A 97 8.87 12.34 -13.75
N LEU A 98 7.84 11.55 -13.41
CA LEU A 98 7.87 10.66 -12.24
C LEU A 98 8.92 9.56 -12.42
N ALA A 99 8.95 8.90 -13.58
CA ALA A 99 9.90 7.84 -13.90
C ALA A 99 11.35 8.36 -13.97
N GLU A 100 11.57 9.47 -14.68
CA GLU A 100 12.89 10.13 -14.76
C GLU A 100 13.40 10.53 -13.38
N LYS A 101 12.52 11.08 -12.54
CA LYS A 101 12.88 11.46 -11.17
C LYS A 101 13.21 10.23 -10.33
N ASN A 102 12.43 9.16 -10.42
CA ASN A 102 12.72 7.91 -9.71
C ASN A 102 14.07 7.32 -10.15
N PHE A 103 14.32 7.22 -11.45
CA PHE A 103 15.60 6.73 -11.97
C PHE A 103 16.76 7.63 -11.59
N GLY A 104 16.59 8.95 -11.63
CA GLY A 104 17.57 9.92 -11.15
C GLY A 104 17.92 9.71 -9.68
N VAL A 105 16.92 9.52 -8.82
CA VAL A 105 17.15 9.22 -7.40
C VAL A 105 17.87 7.88 -7.22
N LEU A 106 17.42 6.81 -7.87
CA LEU A 106 18.05 5.49 -7.77
C LEU A 106 19.51 5.50 -8.23
N ASN A 107 19.78 6.13 -9.38
CA ASN A 107 21.14 6.31 -9.90
C ASN A 107 22.02 7.12 -8.93
N SER A 108 21.49 8.20 -8.34
CA SER A 108 22.23 9.02 -7.35
C SER A 108 22.59 8.24 -6.08
N LEU A 109 21.80 7.21 -5.74
CA LEU A 109 22.02 6.31 -4.61
C LEU A 109 22.81 5.05 -5.02
N GLY A 110 23.23 4.96 -6.27
CA GLY A 110 23.98 3.82 -6.82
C GLY A 110 23.18 2.53 -6.83
N LEU A 111 21.86 2.60 -6.97
CA LEU A 111 20.97 1.45 -7.18
C LEU A 111 20.73 1.26 -8.69
N PRO A 112 21.10 0.10 -9.27
CA PRO A 112 20.96 -0.14 -10.70
C PRO A 112 19.48 -0.24 -11.13
N VAL A 113 19.11 0.45 -12.20
CA VAL A 113 17.72 0.49 -12.73
C VAL A 113 17.34 -0.82 -13.43
N ASP A 114 18.32 -1.54 -13.97
CA ASP A 114 18.20 -2.88 -14.58
C ASP A 114 17.83 -3.97 -13.57
N GLN A 115 17.99 -3.71 -12.28
CA GLN A 115 17.59 -4.61 -11.18
C GLN A 115 16.15 -4.37 -10.71
N ILE A 116 15.41 -3.44 -11.34
CA ILE A 116 14.00 -3.19 -11.01
C ILE A 116 13.13 -4.24 -11.69
N VAL A 117 12.38 -5.01 -10.90
CA VAL A 117 11.49 -6.06 -11.41
C VAL A 117 10.01 -5.69 -11.37
N PHE A 118 9.62 -4.74 -10.51
CA PHE A 118 8.27 -4.16 -10.50
C PHE A 118 8.31 -2.68 -10.17
N GLN A 119 7.32 -1.96 -10.68
CA GLN A 119 7.11 -0.53 -10.44
C GLN A 119 5.63 -0.30 -10.14
N SER A 120 5.35 0.46 -9.08
CA SER A 120 4.01 0.85 -8.67
C SER A 120 3.98 2.36 -8.45
N TYR A 121 3.01 3.02 -9.09
CA TYR A 121 2.87 4.49 -9.11
C TYR A 121 1.45 4.91 -8.78
N ASP A 122 1.29 6.03 -8.06
CA ASP A 122 0.00 6.70 -7.99
C ASP A 122 -0.41 7.22 -9.38
N PHE A 123 -1.72 7.22 -9.67
CA PHE A 123 -2.25 7.57 -10.99
C PHE A 123 -1.85 6.65 -12.16
N ALA A 124 -1.70 5.34 -11.92
CA ALA A 124 -1.56 4.34 -12.99
C ALA A 124 -2.63 4.44 -14.10
N SER A 125 -3.82 4.99 -13.80
CA SER A 125 -4.86 5.32 -14.79
C SER A 125 -4.44 6.38 -15.82
N ASN A 126 -3.48 7.26 -15.50
CA ASN A 126 -2.86 8.17 -16.47
C ASN A 126 -1.78 7.45 -17.32
N MET A 127 -1.35 6.24 -16.92
CA MET A 127 -0.43 5.40 -17.70
C MET A 127 -1.12 4.58 -18.80
N SER A 128 -2.46 4.44 -18.80
CA SER A 128 -3.19 3.77 -19.87
C SER A 128 -3.40 4.64 -21.13
N GLY A 129 -2.74 5.78 -21.22
CA GLY A 129 -3.00 6.80 -22.23
C GLY A 129 -4.27 7.58 -21.91
N ASN A 130 -4.14 8.91 -21.88
CA ASN A 130 -5.28 9.79 -21.74
C ASN A 130 -6.23 9.52 -22.93
N THR A 131 -7.53 9.30 -22.67
CA THR A 131 -8.50 9.23 -23.77
C THR A 131 -8.41 10.53 -24.56
N SER A 132 -8.24 10.45 -25.88
CA SER A 132 -8.01 11.55 -26.83
C SER A 132 -9.01 12.72 -26.73
N ARG A 133 -10.08 12.56 -25.94
CA ARG A 133 -11.14 13.52 -25.68
C ARG A 133 -10.77 14.59 -24.64
N HIS A 134 -9.98 14.25 -23.62
CA HIS A 134 -9.61 15.22 -22.56
C HIS A 134 -8.57 16.24 -23.06
N GLN A 135 -7.61 15.77 -23.86
CA GLN A 135 -6.57 16.60 -24.47
C GLN A 135 -7.16 17.64 -25.45
N ARG A 136 -8.18 17.24 -26.23
CA ARG A 136 -8.91 18.13 -27.15
C ARG A 136 -9.68 19.22 -26.41
N LEU A 137 -10.33 18.86 -25.29
CA LEU A 137 -11.04 19.81 -24.44
C LEU A 137 -10.08 20.84 -23.81
N GLU A 138 -8.88 20.41 -23.37
CA GLU A 138 -7.86 21.33 -22.85
C GLU A 138 -7.27 22.26 -23.94
N GLU A 139 -7.10 21.77 -25.17
CA GLU A 139 -6.66 22.59 -26.30
C GLU A 139 -7.69 23.65 -26.69
N ASP A 140 -8.97 23.29 -26.71
CA ASP A 140 -10.06 24.23 -27.01
C ASP A 140 -10.24 25.27 -25.90
N LEU A 141 -10.06 24.89 -24.63
CA LEU A 141 -10.16 25.80 -23.48
C LEU A 141 -9.03 26.85 -23.40
N LYS A 142 -7.89 26.63 -24.06
CA LYS A 142 -6.78 27.61 -24.14
C LYS A 142 -7.11 28.81 -25.03
N ASN A 143 -8.06 28.67 -25.94
CA ASN A 143 -8.45 29.71 -26.91
C ASN A 143 -9.55 30.65 -26.38
N VAL A 144 -10.03 30.44 -25.15
CA VAL A 144 -11.06 31.25 -24.51
C VAL A 144 -10.41 32.13 -23.44
N GLU A 145 -10.36 33.46 -23.68
CA GLU A 145 -9.88 34.41 -22.68
C GLU A 145 -10.73 34.32 -21.39
N ASN A 146 -10.08 34.25 -20.23
CA ASN A 146 -10.69 34.00 -18.91
C ASN A 146 -11.37 32.62 -18.73
N SER A 147 -10.95 31.57 -19.45
CA SER A 147 -11.45 30.23 -19.17
C SER A 147 -11.08 29.79 -17.75
N LEU A 148 -12.10 29.66 -16.90
CA LEU A 148 -11.95 29.06 -15.58
C LEU A 148 -11.59 27.59 -15.79
N GLN A 149 -10.34 27.22 -15.49
CA GLN A 149 -9.98 25.80 -15.40
C GLN A 149 -10.95 25.14 -14.41
N LEU A 150 -11.65 24.11 -14.86
CA LEU A 150 -12.46 23.26 -14.00
C LEU A 150 -11.53 22.67 -12.93
N LYS A 151 -11.52 23.31 -11.75
CA LYS A 151 -10.91 22.69 -10.57
C LYS A 151 -11.67 21.40 -10.36
N ASN A 152 -10.93 20.29 -10.37
CA ASN A 152 -11.47 19.01 -9.94
C ASN A 152 -12.16 19.23 -8.60
N LEU A 153 -13.46 18.88 -8.54
CA LEU A 153 -14.11 18.70 -7.26
C LEU A 153 -13.27 17.62 -6.55
N SER A 154 -12.67 17.96 -5.40
CA SER A 154 -11.84 17.04 -4.64
C SER A 154 -12.65 15.79 -4.29
N LYS A 155 -12.51 14.73 -5.08
CA LYS A 155 -13.22 13.45 -4.90
C LYS A 155 -12.58 12.55 -3.86
N THR A 156 -11.42 12.93 -3.31
CA THR A 156 -10.78 12.22 -2.19
C THR A 156 -10.07 13.23 -1.31
N ARG A 157 -10.53 13.36 -0.06
CA ARG A 157 -9.71 13.57 1.16
C ARG A 157 -10.63 13.88 2.34
N TRP A 158 -10.53 13.08 3.39
CA TRP A 158 -11.15 13.32 4.70
C TRP A 158 -10.64 14.65 5.30
N THR A 159 -11.20 15.76 4.85
CA THR A 159 -11.30 16.95 5.69
C THR A 159 -12.37 16.63 6.73
N ALA A 160 -12.00 16.70 8.00
CA ALA A 160 -12.97 16.64 9.08
C ALA A 160 -13.96 17.79 8.86
N ARG A 161 -15.13 17.48 8.29
CA ARG A 161 -16.15 18.50 8.04
C ARG A 161 -16.65 19.01 9.38
N ALA A 162 -17.05 20.27 9.44
CA ALA A 162 -17.71 20.79 10.63
C ALA A 162 -18.92 19.93 11.02
N GLU A 163 -19.62 19.31 10.06
CA GLU A 163 -20.71 18.36 10.36
C GLU A 163 -20.21 17.05 10.97
N SER A 164 -19.06 16.53 10.55
CA SER A 164 -18.47 15.32 11.14
C SER A 164 -17.94 15.57 12.55
N ILE A 165 -17.30 16.73 12.78
CA ILE A 165 -16.86 17.17 14.11
C ILE A 165 -18.07 17.43 15.01
N LYS A 166 -19.13 18.02 14.47
CA LYS A 166 -20.40 18.25 15.19
C LYS A 166 -21.12 16.93 15.49
N ALA A 167 -21.11 15.96 14.58
CA ALA A 167 -21.67 14.63 14.83
C ALA A 167 -20.92 13.89 15.95
N VAL A 168 -19.58 13.96 15.95
CA VAL A 168 -18.75 13.37 17.01
C VAL A 168 -18.91 14.13 18.33
N SER A 169 -18.98 15.46 18.31
CA SER A 169 -19.20 16.29 19.51
C SER A 169 -20.58 16.07 20.14
N VAL A 170 -21.63 15.99 19.32
CA VAL A 170 -23.01 15.72 19.78
C VAL A 170 -23.13 14.30 20.32
N SER A 171 -22.40 13.35 19.75
CA SER A 171 -22.46 11.94 20.14
C SER A 171 -21.34 11.53 21.11
N TYR A 172 -20.56 12.47 21.64
CA TYR A 172 -19.30 12.18 22.33
C TYR A 172 -19.48 11.30 23.56
N GLU A 173 -20.45 11.64 24.43
CA GLU A 173 -20.73 10.85 25.63
C GLU A 173 -21.21 9.44 25.28
N ASN A 174 -22.04 9.29 24.25
CA ASN A 174 -22.48 7.97 23.77
C ASN A 174 -21.33 7.17 23.15
N VAL A 175 -20.42 7.83 22.43
CA VAL A 175 -19.23 7.17 21.87
C VAL A 175 -18.31 6.70 22.99
N VAL A 176 -18.09 7.50 24.04
CA VAL A 176 -17.29 7.10 25.21
C VAL A 176 -17.94 5.92 25.94
N HIS A 177 -19.24 5.99 26.22
CA HIS A 177 -19.99 4.91 26.87
C HIS A 177 -19.92 3.60 26.06
N VAL A 178 -20.11 3.67 24.73
CA VAL A 178 -20.01 2.51 23.84
C VAL A 178 -18.58 1.95 23.81
N LEU A 179 -17.56 2.81 23.85
CA LEU A 179 -16.16 2.36 23.91
C LEU A 179 -15.80 1.74 25.28
N GLU A 180 -16.41 2.19 26.36
CA GLU A 180 -16.28 1.61 27.71
C GLU A 180 -17.03 0.26 27.82
N ASP A 181 -18.19 0.14 27.19
CA ASP A 181 -18.92 -1.14 27.03
C ASP A 181 -18.17 -2.12 26.12
N MET A 182 -17.51 -1.65 25.06
CA MET A 182 -16.63 -2.47 24.20
C MET A 182 -15.39 -2.95 24.95
N LYS A 183 -14.89 -2.18 25.92
CA LYS A 183 -13.76 -2.60 26.76
C LYS A 183 -14.16 -3.69 27.77
N SER A 184 -15.43 -3.72 28.18
CA SER A 184 -15.92 -4.61 29.24
C SER A 184 -16.64 -5.87 28.73
N SER A 185 -17.18 -5.86 27.50
CA SER A 185 -17.87 -7.02 26.90
C SER A 185 -16.94 -7.93 26.09
N ARG A 186 -17.18 -9.25 26.17
CA ARG A 186 -16.46 -10.29 25.39
C ARG A 186 -17.14 -10.64 24.05
N ASP A 187 -18.18 -9.92 23.66
CA ASP A 187 -19.14 -10.36 22.62
C ASP A 187 -19.01 -9.66 21.25
N PHE A 188 -18.00 -8.82 21.02
CA PHE A 188 -17.80 -8.16 19.73
C PHE A 188 -16.86 -8.97 18.79
N ASP A 189 -17.40 -9.92 18.02
CA ASP A 189 -16.67 -10.69 16.98
C ASP A 189 -17.11 -10.39 15.52
N SER A 190 -16.99 -9.13 15.11
CA SER A 190 -17.18 -8.74 13.70
C SER A 190 -16.25 -7.60 13.25
N ASN A 191 -15.98 -6.61 14.10
CA ASN A 191 -14.98 -5.56 13.84
C ASN A 191 -13.54 -6.10 13.83
N THR A 192 -13.26 -7.18 14.55
CA THR A 192 -11.97 -7.87 14.50
C THR A 192 -11.72 -8.46 13.12
N LYS A 193 -12.73 -8.99 12.42
CA LYS A 193 -12.58 -9.55 11.07
C LYS A 193 -12.28 -8.49 10.01
N LEU A 194 -12.99 -7.35 10.02
CA LEU A 194 -12.72 -6.26 9.08
C LEU A 194 -11.35 -5.61 9.33
N LYS A 195 -11.00 -5.35 10.59
CA LYS A 195 -9.66 -4.86 10.96
C LYS A 195 -8.57 -5.85 10.55
N ASN A 196 -8.79 -7.15 10.76
CA ASN A 196 -7.84 -8.19 10.35
C ASN A 196 -7.70 -8.26 8.82
N ILE A 197 -8.78 -8.08 8.04
CA ILE A 197 -8.71 -8.07 6.57
C ILE A 197 -7.97 -6.83 6.05
N THR A 198 -8.28 -5.65 6.58
CA THR A 198 -7.57 -4.42 6.19
C THR A 198 -6.09 -4.50 6.57
N GLU A 199 -5.76 -4.94 7.80
CA GLU A 199 -4.38 -5.16 8.22
C GLU A 199 -3.67 -6.23 7.40
N PHE A 200 -4.40 -7.26 6.94
CA PHE A 200 -3.86 -8.30 6.06
C PHE A 200 -3.59 -7.78 4.64
N LEU A 201 -4.48 -6.95 4.08
CA LEU A 201 -4.31 -6.32 2.77
C LEU A 201 -3.21 -5.25 2.76
N GLU A 202 -2.96 -4.62 3.91
CA GLU A 202 -1.88 -3.64 4.14
C GLU A 202 -0.57 -4.28 4.63
N ALA A 203 -0.53 -5.61 4.74
CA ALA A 203 0.64 -6.33 5.22
C ALA A 203 1.77 -6.33 4.17
N GLU A 204 3.00 -6.06 4.61
CA GLU A 204 4.21 -6.15 3.76
C GLU A 204 4.43 -7.56 3.21
N LYS A 205 3.83 -8.58 3.83
CA LYS A 205 3.97 -9.99 3.45
C LYS A 205 3.09 -10.38 2.26
N LEU A 206 2.08 -9.59 1.92
CA LEU A 206 1.14 -9.94 0.86
C LEU A 206 1.90 -10.01 -0.47
N ASN A 207 1.84 -11.17 -1.13
CA ASN A 207 2.42 -11.39 -2.45
C ASN A 207 1.32 -11.51 -3.51
N ILE A 208 1.73 -11.54 -4.78
CA ILE A 208 0.79 -11.48 -5.90
C ILE A 208 -0.12 -12.72 -5.99
N ILE A 209 0.34 -13.89 -5.54
CA ILE A 209 -0.46 -15.13 -5.54
C ILE A 209 -1.56 -15.04 -4.48
N ASP A 210 -1.20 -14.60 -3.26
CA ASP A 210 -2.18 -14.37 -2.20
C ASP A 210 -3.22 -13.34 -2.63
N ALA A 211 -2.77 -12.26 -3.29
CA ALA A 211 -3.66 -11.23 -3.81
C ALA A 211 -4.66 -11.77 -4.83
N MET A 212 -4.22 -12.63 -5.76
CA MET A 212 -5.11 -13.29 -6.72
C MET A 212 -6.13 -14.19 -6.02
N GLN A 213 -5.70 -14.97 -5.05
CA GLN A 213 -6.59 -15.84 -4.28
C GLN A 213 -7.64 -15.01 -3.51
N LEU A 214 -7.27 -13.85 -2.97
CA LEU A 214 -8.21 -12.93 -2.32
C LEU A 214 -9.22 -12.35 -3.32
N ILE A 215 -8.79 -11.95 -4.51
CA ILE A 215 -9.68 -11.44 -5.57
C ILE A 215 -10.69 -12.53 -5.95
N GLU A 216 -10.24 -13.75 -6.24
CA GLU A 216 -11.11 -14.87 -6.60
C GLU A 216 -12.08 -15.23 -5.47
N SER A 217 -11.59 -15.28 -4.23
CA SER A 217 -12.42 -15.56 -3.05
C SER A 217 -13.46 -14.46 -2.82
N THR A 218 -13.11 -13.20 -3.10
CA THR A 218 -14.02 -12.05 -2.99
C THR A 218 -15.12 -12.12 -4.05
N VAL A 219 -14.77 -12.42 -5.31
CA VAL A 219 -15.75 -12.62 -6.39
C VAL A 219 -16.68 -13.78 -6.08
N LYS A 220 -16.14 -14.90 -5.58
CA LYS A 220 -16.94 -16.04 -5.14
C LYS A 220 -17.87 -15.66 -3.98
N SER A 221 -17.39 -14.86 -3.03
CA SER A 221 -18.21 -14.36 -1.93
C SER A 221 -19.37 -13.49 -2.42
N PHE A 222 -19.15 -12.63 -3.43
CA PHE A 222 -20.24 -11.86 -4.04
C PHE A 222 -21.30 -12.74 -4.69
N GLN A 223 -20.88 -13.78 -5.41
CA GLN A 223 -21.79 -14.77 -6.01
C GLN A 223 -22.56 -15.55 -4.95
N GLU A 224 -21.88 -15.95 -3.88
CA GLU A 224 -22.49 -16.66 -2.76
C GLU A 224 -23.48 -15.80 -1.98
N ILE A 225 -23.24 -14.49 -1.85
CA ILE A 225 -24.17 -13.54 -1.22
C ILE A 225 -25.39 -13.30 -2.11
N ASN A 226 -25.26 -13.44 -3.44
CA ASN A 226 -26.34 -13.26 -4.41
C ASN A 226 -27.44 -14.37 -4.36
N ASP A 227 -27.65 -14.97 -3.20
CA ASP A 227 -28.80 -15.79 -2.85
C ASP A 227 -29.78 -14.95 -2.01
N GLU A 228 -31.06 -14.99 -2.38
CA GLU A 228 -32.11 -14.19 -1.74
C GLU A 228 -32.17 -14.40 -0.22
N LYS A 229 -31.97 -15.64 0.24
CA LYS A 229 -31.99 -15.97 1.67
C LYS A 229 -30.83 -15.32 2.42
N LYS A 230 -29.65 -15.23 1.81
CA LYS A 230 -28.46 -14.63 2.42
C LYS A 230 -28.54 -13.12 2.42
N ILE A 231 -29.06 -12.51 1.35
CA ILE A 231 -29.34 -11.07 1.33
C ILE A 231 -30.36 -10.73 2.42
N ASP A 232 -31.44 -11.50 2.56
CA ASP A 232 -32.42 -11.28 3.62
C ASP A 232 -31.80 -11.41 5.02
N ALA A 233 -30.87 -12.36 5.21
CA ALA A 233 -30.14 -12.49 6.47
C ALA A 233 -29.25 -11.28 6.76
N LEU A 234 -28.57 -10.72 5.75
CA LEU A 234 -27.79 -9.50 5.88
C LEU A 234 -28.68 -8.29 6.22
N VAL A 235 -29.81 -8.15 5.54
CA VAL A 235 -30.79 -7.08 5.82
C VAL A 235 -31.34 -7.20 7.24
N LYS A 236 -31.68 -8.41 7.69
CA LYS A 236 -32.11 -8.66 9.08
C LYS A 236 -31.03 -8.34 10.10
N SER A 237 -29.79 -8.73 9.83
CA SER A 237 -28.64 -8.43 10.69
C SER A 237 -28.42 -6.92 10.81
N ALA A 238 -28.42 -6.20 9.69
CA ALA A 238 -28.32 -4.74 9.66
C ALA A 238 -29.50 -4.06 10.37
N ALA A 239 -30.72 -4.58 10.22
CA ALA A 239 -31.89 -4.07 10.94
C ALA A 239 -31.78 -4.28 12.45
N SER A 240 -31.26 -5.43 12.90
CA SER A 240 -30.99 -5.69 14.32
C SER A 240 -29.91 -4.77 14.86
N PHE A 241 -28.84 -4.54 14.10
CA PHE A 241 -27.79 -3.60 14.47
C PHE A 241 -28.32 -2.17 14.60
N ALA A 242 -29.15 -1.71 13.65
CA ALA A 242 -29.80 -0.41 13.72
C ALA A 242 -30.69 -0.27 14.98
N LYS A 243 -31.48 -1.31 15.29
CA LYS A 243 -32.31 -1.36 16.51
C LYS A 243 -31.47 -1.25 17.78
N ASN A 244 -30.30 -1.91 17.83
CA ASN A 244 -29.37 -1.79 18.95
C ASN A 244 -28.79 -0.38 19.09
N CYS A 245 -28.68 0.37 18.00
CA CYS A 245 -28.31 1.78 18.00
C CYS A 245 -29.50 2.73 18.26
N ASN A 246 -30.63 2.24 18.77
CA ASN A 246 -31.88 2.98 19.00
C ASN A 246 -32.48 3.61 17.73
N VAL A 247 -32.22 3.03 16.56
CA VAL A 247 -32.82 3.43 15.28
C VAL A 247 -33.81 2.35 14.83
N ASP A 248 -35.07 2.74 14.57
CA ASP A 248 -36.07 1.83 13.99
C ASP A 248 -35.97 1.89 12.45
N PRO A 249 -35.38 0.86 11.80
CA PRO A 249 -35.10 0.89 10.38
C PRO A 249 -36.38 0.79 9.52
N GLU A 250 -37.41 0.08 9.99
CA GLU A 250 -38.66 -0.08 9.23
C GLU A 250 -39.48 1.21 9.28
N LYS A 251 -39.54 1.86 10.45
CA LYS A 251 -40.20 3.16 10.59
C LYS A 251 -39.49 4.24 9.79
N ASP A 252 -38.16 4.26 9.81
CA ASP A 252 -37.36 5.21 9.01
C ASP A 252 -37.51 4.96 7.50
N PHE A 253 -37.52 3.70 7.08
CA PHE A 253 -37.81 3.33 5.70
C PHE A 253 -39.19 3.83 5.25
N ASN A 254 -40.23 3.55 6.03
CA ASN A 254 -41.61 3.98 5.73
C ASN A 254 -41.77 5.51 5.70
N LYS A 255 -40.95 6.25 6.46
CA LYS A 255 -40.93 7.72 6.43
C LYS A 255 -40.38 8.26 5.10
N HIS A 256 -39.36 7.62 4.55
CA HIS A 256 -38.63 8.11 3.37
C HIS A 256 -39.06 7.43 2.05
N HIS A 257 -39.66 6.24 2.10
CA HIS A 257 -40.15 5.49 0.95
C HIS A 257 -41.67 5.54 0.92
N ARG A 258 -42.21 6.35 0.01
CA ARG A 258 -43.65 6.59 -0.09
C ARG A 258 -44.36 5.33 -0.59
N HIS A 259 -45.32 4.83 0.19
CA HIS A 259 -46.28 3.82 -0.26
C HIS A 259 -47.06 4.36 -1.46
N ARG A 260 -46.94 3.71 -2.63
CA ARG A 260 -47.77 4.04 -3.79
C ARG A 260 -49.17 3.47 -3.57
N LEU A 261 -50.17 4.34 -3.62
CA LEU A 261 -51.57 3.92 -3.53
C LEU A 261 -51.93 3.09 -4.77
N LYS A 262 -52.66 2.00 -4.56
CA LYS A 262 -53.20 1.18 -5.66
C LYS A 262 -54.02 2.08 -6.60
N PRO A 263 -53.75 2.07 -7.92
CA PRO A 263 -54.52 2.87 -8.86
C PRO A 263 -55.99 2.48 -8.81
N LYS A 264 -56.88 3.48 -8.88
CA LYS A 264 -58.35 3.28 -8.81
C LYS A 264 -58.93 2.62 -10.06
N LYS A 265 -58.17 2.56 -11.16
CA LYS A 265 -58.51 1.87 -12.42
C LYS A 265 -57.42 0.83 -12.68
N ILE A 266 -57.84 -0.35 -13.15
CA ILE A 266 -56.90 -1.36 -13.65
C ILE A 266 -56.20 -0.74 -14.87
N ASP A 267 -54.91 -0.46 -14.76
CA ASP A 267 -54.06 -0.14 -15.89
C ASP A 267 -53.31 -1.41 -16.31
N GLU A 268 -52.93 -1.49 -17.59
CA GLU A 268 -52.21 -2.65 -18.16
C GLU A 268 -50.74 -2.73 -17.71
N ASN A 269 -50.30 -1.82 -16.83
CA ASN A 269 -48.91 -1.71 -16.43
C ASN A 269 -48.63 -2.57 -15.17
N PRO A 270 -47.85 -3.67 -15.26
CA PRO A 270 -47.61 -4.58 -14.13
C PRO A 270 -46.87 -3.92 -12.96
N GLU A 271 -46.17 -2.81 -13.19
CA GLU A 271 -45.42 -2.09 -12.16
C GLU A 271 -46.31 -1.25 -11.22
N THR A 272 -47.60 -1.06 -11.53
CA THR A 272 -48.49 -0.15 -10.80
C THR A 272 -49.13 -0.79 -9.54
N ALA A 273 -48.85 -2.06 -9.23
CA ALA A 273 -49.56 -2.82 -8.21
C ALA A 273 -48.76 -3.21 -6.94
N ALA A 274 -47.43 -3.02 -6.89
CA ALA A 274 -46.61 -3.59 -5.81
C ALA A 274 -46.29 -2.60 -4.68
N VAL A 275 -46.68 -2.96 -3.45
CA VAL A 275 -46.11 -2.38 -2.22
C VAL A 275 -44.64 -2.77 -2.17
N ILE A 276 -43.73 -1.79 -2.08
CA ILE A 276 -42.31 -2.07 -1.93
C ILE A 276 -42.05 -2.39 -0.46
N GLU A 277 -41.97 -3.69 -0.14
CA GLU A 277 -41.58 -4.12 1.21
C GLU A 277 -40.12 -3.77 1.50
N PHE A 278 -39.82 -3.47 2.77
CA PHE A 278 -38.47 -3.14 3.26
C PHE A 278 -37.41 -4.14 2.78
N SER A 279 -37.66 -5.44 2.97
CA SER A 279 -36.76 -6.52 2.55
C SER A 279 -36.58 -6.58 1.03
N GLN A 280 -37.68 -6.43 0.28
CA GLN A 280 -37.67 -6.48 -1.19
C GLN A 280 -36.89 -5.31 -1.80
N PHE A 281 -37.02 -4.10 -1.23
CA PHE A 281 -36.26 -2.92 -1.64
C PHE A 281 -34.76 -3.17 -1.51
N TYR A 282 -34.30 -3.49 -0.30
CA TYR A 282 -32.87 -3.71 -0.08
C TYR A 282 -32.38 -4.92 -0.87
N ARG A 283 -33.17 -5.98 -1.04
CA ARG A 283 -32.80 -7.11 -1.89
C ARG A 283 -32.48 -6.66 -3.32
N LYS A 284 -33.33 -5.80 -3.90
CA LYS A 284 -33.11 -5.24 -5.24
C LYS A 284 -31.83 -4.40 -5.29
N GLU A 285 -31.63 -3.49 -4.33
CA GLU A 285 -30.44 -2.64 -4.26
C GLU A 285 -29.15 -3.44 -4.10
N PHE A 286 -29.14 -4.46 -3.22
CA PHE A 286 -28.00 -5.35 -3.04
C PHE A 286 -27.67 -6.13 -4.31
N LYS A 287 -28.67 -6.66 -5.03
CA LYS A 287 -28.42 -7.35 -6.31
C LYS A 287 -27.75 -6.42 -7.32
N ILE A 288 -28.25 -5.20 -7.46
CA ILE A 288 -27.64 -4.20 -8.37
C ILE A 288 -26.18 -3.93 -7.99
N LEU A 289 -25.89 -3.73 -6.70
CA LEU A 289 -24.52 -3.49 -6.23
C LEU A 289 -23.60 -4.70 -6.47
N LEU A 290 -24.06 -5.92 -6.16
CA LEU A 290 -23.29 -7.14 -6.36
C LEU A 290 -22.99 -7.38 -7.84
N ASP A 291 -23.96 -7.13 -8.73
CA ASP A 291 -23.77 -7.22 -10.17
C ASP A 291 -22.76 -6.20 -10.68
N ILE A 292 -22.86 -4.94 -10.23
CA ILE A 292 -21.89 -3.89 -10.57
C ILE A 292 -20.49 -4.25 -10.07
N PHE A 293 -20.35 -4.69 -8.82
CA PHE A 293 -19.05 -5.07 -8.26
C PHE A 293 -18.45 -6.27 -9.00
N THR A 294 -19.24 -7.32 -9.22
CA THR A 294 -18.80 -8.51 -9.95
C THR A 294 -18.39 -8.16 -11.37
N SER A 295 -19.19 -7.37 -12.09
CA SER A 295 -18.90 -6.93 -13.45
C SER A 295 -17.65 -6.05 -13.51
N THR A 296 -17.50 -5.12 -12.57
CA THR A 296 -16.36 -4.19 -12.51
C THR A 296 -15.06 -4.95 -12.20
N VAL A 297 -15.06 -5.79 -11.16
CA VAL A 297 -13.89 -6.59 -10.79
C VAL A 297 -13.47 -7.49 -11.96
N ASN A 298 -14.42 -8.17 -12.59
CA ASN A 298 -14.12 -8.99 -13.75
C ASN A 298 -13.58 -8.12 -14.90
N LYS A 299 -14.26 -7.05 -15.29
CA LYS A 299 -13.84 -6.20 -16.40
C LYS A 299 -12.43 -5.62 -16.21
N HIS A 300 -12.08 -5.19 -14.99
CA HIS A 300 -10.82 -4.52 -14.72
C HIS A 300 -9.65 -5.46 -14.41
N LEU A 301 -9.91 -6.63 -13.80
CA LEU A 301 -8.85 -7.52 -13.32
C LEU A 301 -8.69 -8.80 -14.14
N GLN A 302 -9.63 -9.16 -15.03
CA GLN A 302 -9.55 -10.43 -15.77
C GLN A 302 -8.27 -10.57 -16.59
N SER A 303 -7.83 -9.51 -17.28
CA SER A 303 -6.56 -9.54 -18.02
C SER A 303 -5.36 -9.82 -17.11
N MET A 304 -5.33 -9.22 -15.92
CA MET A 304 -4.28 -9.47 -14.92
C MET A 304 -4.36 -10.89 -14.37
N VAL A 305 -5.56 -11.37 -14.05
CA VAL A 305 -5.78 -12.74 -13.55
C VAL A 305 -5.30 -13.77 -14.58
N ILE A 306 -5.63 -13.59 -15.86
CA ILE A 306 -5.18 -14.48 -16.95
C ILE A 306 -3.66 -14.45 -17.07
N LEU A 307 -3.04 -13.26 -17.00
CA LEU A 307 -1.59 -13.09 -17.11
C LEU A 307 -0.83 -13.81 -15.99
N LEU A 308 -1.35 -13.77 -14.77
CA LEU A 308 -0.67 -14.26 -13.56
C LEU A 308 -1.10 -15.68 -13.15
N ARG A 309 -2.15 -16.23 -13.76
CA ARG A 309 -2.62 -17.60 -13.55
C ARG A 309 -1.50 -18.65 -13.61
N PRO A 310 -0.51 -18.58 -14.52
CA PRO A 310 0.61 -19.53 -14.52
C PRO A 310 1.36 -19.59 -13.19
N PHE A 311 1.58 -18.45 -12.52
CA PHE A 311 2.24 -18.42 -11.20
C PHE A 311 1.35 -19.03 -10.13
N GLN A 312 0.06 -18.68 -10.12
CA GLN A 312 -0.91 -19.19 -9.13
C GLN A 312 -1.08 -20.71 -9.23
N GLU A 313 -1.25 -21.25 -10.44
CA GLU A 313 -1.41 -22.70 -10.64
C GLU A 313 -0.13 -23.45 -10.31
N THR A 314 1.04 -22.93 -10.72
CA THR A 314 2.34 -23.58 -10.46
C THR A 314 2.56 -23.82 -8.98
N PHE A 315 2.28 -22.83 -8.12
CA PHE A 315 2.47 -22.93 -6.67
C PHE A 315 1.20 -23.35 -5.91
N ARG A 316 0.20 -23.89 -6.60
CA ARG A 316 -1.05 -24.34 -5.98
C ARG A 316 -0.83 -25.53 -5.04
N ILE A 317 -1.65 -25.60 -4.00
CA ILE A 317 -1.63 -26.66 -2.99
C ILE A 317 -2.80 -27.62 -3.21
N PRO A 318 -2.61 -28.95 -3.09
CA PRO A 318 -1.35 -29.65 -2.84
C PRO A 318 -0.36 -29.50 -4.00
N ALA A 319 0.93 -29.41 -3.68
CA ALA A 319 1.98 -29.29 -4.68
C ALA A 319 2.12 -30.60 -5.46
N ASP A 320 1.92 -30.54 -6.78
CA ASP A 320 2.00 -31.68 -7.68
C ASP A 320 2.72 -31.25 -8.97
N ARG A 321 3.51 -32.17 -9.56
CA ARG A 321 4.15 -32.01 -10.86
C ARG A 321 3.17 -31.56 -11.96
N LYS A 322 1.92 -32.06 -11.91
CA LYS A 322 0.84 -31.74 -12.85
C LYS A 322 0.40 -30.28 -12.80
N ASN A 323 0.68 -29.58 -11.70
CA ASN A 323 0.32 -28.18 -11.53
C ASN A 323 1.12 -27.27 -12.47
N CYS A 324 2.27 -27.73 -12.96
CA CYS A 324 3.17 -26.94 -13.80
C CYS A 324 3.47 -27.63 -15.13
N THR A 325 2.85 -27.15 -16.20
CA THR A 325 3.19 -27.58 -17.57
C THR A 325 4.28 -26.68 -18.16
N ILE A 326 4.98 -27.15 -19.20
CA ILE A 326 6.00 -26.34 -19.86
C ILE A 326 5.41 -25.06 -20.51
N TYR A 327 4.19 -25.15 -21.04
CA TYR A 327 3.48 -23.98 -21.57
C TYR A 327 3.22 -22.90 -20.49
N MET A 328 2.97 -23.32 -19.24
CA MET A 328 2.85 -22.36 -18.13
C MET A 328 4.18 -21.68 -17.85
N ILE A 329 5.30 -22.40 -17.91
CA ILE A 329 6.63 -21.82 -17.76
C ILE A 329 6.94 -20.83 -18.88
N GLU A 330 6.64 -21.17 -20.13
CA GLU A 330 6.77 -20.25 -21.26
C GLU A 330 5.92 -18.98 -21.07
N ALA A 331 4.70 -19.13 -20.54
CA ALA A 331 3.84 -18.00 -20.21
C ALA A 331 4.42 -17.15 -19.07
N MET A 332 5.00 -17.76 -18.02
CA MET A 332 5.67 -17.05 -16.94
C MET A 332 6.87 -16.25 -17.44
N ILE A 333 7.73 -16.87 -18.26
CA ILE A 333 8.94 -16.24 -18.81
C ILE A 333 8.60 -15.00 -19.65
N LYS A 334 7.48 -15.01 -20.39
CA LYS A 334 7.01 -13.84 -21.16
C LYS A 334 6.64 -12.63 -20.29
N VAL A 335 6.32 -12.86 -19.02
CA VAL A 335 5.96 -11.80 -18.05
C VAL A 335 7.15 -11.43 -17.18
N CYS A 336 8.12 -12.32 -17.04
CA CYS A 336 9.32 -12.08 -16.27
C CYS A 336 10.17 -10.93 -16.88
N PRO A 337 10.80 -10.11 -16.03
CA PRO A 337 11.75 -9.10 -16.48
C PRO A 337 12.99 -9.73 -17.11
N GLU A 338 13.69 -8.97 -17.96
CA GLU A 338 14.84 -9.45 -18.74
C GLU A 338 15.93 -10.14 -17.90
N ILE A 339 16.16 -9.64 -16.68
CA ILE A 339 17.11 -10.19 -15.70
C ILE A 339 16.80 -11.64 -15.27
N LEU A 340 15.57 -12.11 -15.51
CA LEU A 340 15.07 -13.44 -15.19
C LEU A 340 14.67 -14.26 -16.42
N LEU A 341 15.01 -13.80 -17.63
CA LEU A 341 14.85 -14.61 -18.83
C LEU A 341 15.75 -15.85 -18.74
N ASP A 342 15.15 -17.00 -19.01
CA ASP A 342 15.78 -18.30 -18.85
C ASP A 342 15.25 -19.28 -19.91
N GLU A 343 15.94 -20.40 -20.08
CA GLU A 343 15.47 -21.50 -20.93
C GLU A 343 14.27 -22.21 -20.27
N PRO A 344 13.11 -22.29 -20.94
CA PRO A 344 11.90 -22.86 -20.37
C PRO A 344 12.07 -24.29 -19.82
N GLU A 345 12.83 -25.14 -20.52
CA GLU A 345 13.06 -26.53 -20.15
C GLU A 345 13.84 -26.66 -18.84
N CYS A 346 14.87 -25.84 -18.69
CA CYS A 346 15.70 -25.82 -17.50
C CYS A 346 14.90 -25.32 -16.29
N LEU A 347 14.18 -24.19 -16.44
CA LEU A 347 13.34 -23.66 -15.37
C LEU A 347 12.22 -24.63 -15.00
N HIS A 348 11.61 -25.29 -15.99
CA HIS A 348 10.60 -26.33 -15.76
C HIS A 348 11.18 -27.46 -14.91
N SER A 349 12.36 -27.98 -15.26
CA SER A 349 12.98 -29.07 -14.51
C SER A 349 13.25 -28.72 -13.03
N GLU A 350 13.72 -27.51 -12.74
CA GLU A 350 13.95 -27.05 -11.37
C GLU A 350 12.66 -26.85 -10.58
N ILE A 351 11.60 -26.32 -11.22
CA ILE A 351 10.29 -26.19 -10.59
C ILE A 351 9.69 -27.57 -10.29
N GLN A 352 9.87 -28.57 -11.17
CA GLN A 352 9.42 -29.93 -10.91
C GLN A 352 10.12 -30.55 -9.69
N ILE A 353 11.42 -30.29 -9.50
CA ILE A 353 12.17 -30.69 -8.30
C ILE A 353 11.58 -30.02 -7.05
N LEU A 354 11.30 -28.71 -7.13
CA LEU A 354 10.69 -27.97 -6.01
C LEU A 354 9.32 -28.54 -5.62
N LEU A 355 8.46 -28.82 -6.61
CA LEU A 355 7.11 -29.34 -6.38
C LEU A 355 7.14 -30.74 -5.74
N ASP A 356 8.05 -31.61 -6.18
CA ASP A 356 8.24 -32.92 -5.53
C ASP A 356 8.69 -32.81 -4.09
N ALA A 357 9.62 -31.89 -3.82
CA ALA A 357 10.13 -31.64 -2.47
C ALA A 357 9.08 -30.99 -1.55
N SER A 358 7.95 -30.53 -2.11
CA SER A 358 6.91 -29.75 -1.43
C SER A 358 5.54 -30.44 -1.35
N LYS A 359 5.45 -31.74 -1.68
CA LYS A 359 4.19 -32.51 -1.63
C LYS A 359 3.48 -32.48 -0.28
N GLU A 360 4.23 -32.35 0.81
CA GLU A 360 3.73 -32.32 2.18
C GLU A 360 3.45 -30.89 2.71
N CYS A 361 3.73 -29.85 1.91
CA CYS A 361 3.53 -28.46 2.31
C CYS A 361 2.04 -28.13 2.45
N LYS A 362 1.70 -27.35 3.48
CA LYS A 362 0.31 -26.98 3.80
C LYS A 362 -0.08 -25.61 3.26
N ASN A 363 0.89 -24.72 3.09
CA ASN A 363 0.71 -23.36 2.60
C ASN A 363 1.83 -23.00 1.59
N VAL A 364 1.65 -21.91 0.85
CA VAL A 364 2.58 -21.48 -0.21
C VAL A 364 3.91 -21.03 0.43
N ASP A 365 3.84 -20.42 1.61
CA ASP A 365 5.01 -20.05 2.40
C ASP A 365 5.95 -21.24 2.68
N ASP A 366 5.42 -22.43 2.92
CA ASP A 366 6.21 -23.64 3.16
C ASP A 366 6.94 -24.09 1.89
N ILE A 367 6.32 -23.93 0.71
CA ILE A 367 6.97 -24.14 -0.59
C ILE A 367 8.14 -23.15 -0.74
N PHE A 368 7.93 -21.88 -0.39
CA PHE A 368 8.96 -20.85 -0.50
C PHE A 368 10.12 -21.07 0.49
N LYS A 369 9.84 -21.55 1.70
CA LYS A 369 10.89 -22.00 2.64
C LYS A 369 11.68 -23.16 2.05
N LYS A 370 11.01 -24.13 1.41
CA LYS A 370 11.68 -25.26 0.76
C LYS A 370 12.56 -24.81 -0.40
N ALA A 371 12.08 -23.85 -1.21
CA ALA A 371 12.87 -23.24 -2.26
C ALA A 371 14.13 -22.56 -1.71
N CYS A 372 14.04 -21.89 -0.56
CA CYS A 372 15.20 -21.29 0.11
C CYS A 372 16.22 -22.34 0.58
N MET A 373 15.76 -23.46 1.15
CA MET A 373 16.65 -24.57 1.52
C MET A 373 17.36 -25.19 0.32
N LEU A 374 16.69 -25.25 -0.83
CA LEU A 374 17.21 -25.83 -2.07
C LEU A 374 17.84 -24.80 -3.02
N ARG A 375 18.09 -23.56 -2.58
CA ARG A 375 18.54 -22.45 -3.44
C ARG A 375 19.78 -22.74 -4.30
N ASN A 376 20.67 -23.63 -3.84
CA ASN A 376 21.86 -24.02 -4.59
C ASN A 376 21.59 -25.12 -5.63
N VAL A 377 20.52 -25.90 -5.46
CA VAL A 377 20.10 -27.00 -6.35
C VAL A 377 19.16 -26.50 -7.43
N ILE A 378 18.29 -25.54 -7.08
CA ILE A 378 17.28 -24.96 -7.98
C ILE A 378 17.40 -23.43 -8.08
N PRO A 379 18.55 -22.90 -8.53
CA PRO A 379 18.81 -21.46 -8.53
C PRO A 379 17.81 -20.65 -9.36
N ARG A 380 17.34 -21.17 -10.50
CA ARG A 380 16.39 -20.50 -11.40
C ARG A 380 15.00 -20.47 -10.78
N ALA A 381 14.52 -21.62 -10.28
CA ALA A 381 13.23 -21.67 -9.58
C ALA A 381 13.23 -20.82 -8.31
N PHE A 382 14.34 -20.79 -7.58
CA PHE A 382 14.50 -19.93 -6.41
C PHE A 382 14.40 -18.43 -6.76
N ARG A 383 14.97 -18.00 -7.89
CA ARG A 383 14.82 -16.62 -8.38
C ARG A 383 13.37 -16.29 -8.75
N ILE A 384 12.61 -17.22 -9.33
CA ILE A 384 11.18 -17.04 -9.59
C ILE A 384 10.39 -16.90 -8.28
N VAL A 385 10.69 -17.71 -7.26
CA VAL A 385 10.07 -17.57 -5.93
C VAL A 385 10.38 -16.20 -5.33
N LYS A 386 11.64 -15.74 -5.41
CA LYS A 386 12.01 -14.38 -4.99
C LYS A 386 11.22 -13.32 -5.76
N LEU A 387 11.08 -13.45 -7.09
CA LEU A 387 10.32 -12.52 -7.92
C LEU A 387 8.87 -12.37 -7.42
N VAL A 388 8.17 -13.48 -7.18
CA VAL A 388 6.80 -13.48 -6.67
C VAL A 388 6.69 -12.70 -5.36
N LEU A 389 7.64 -12.88 -4.46
CA LEU A 389 7.67 -12.18 -3.17
C LEU A 389 8.02 -10.69 -3.29
N THR A 390 8.86 -10.30 -4.26
CA THR A 390 9.26 -8.91 -4.49
C THR A 390 8.10 -8.07 -5.04
N SER A 391 7.05 -8.68 -5.61
CA SER A 391 5.90 -7.97 -6.16
C SER A 391 5.17 -7.09 -5.13
N PRO A 392 5.04 -5.77 -5.36
CA PRO A 392 4.29 -4.88 -4.50
C PRO A 392 2.79 -4.94 -4.83
N VAL A 393 1.99 -5.44 -3.89
CA VAL A 393 0.53 -5.58 -4.08
C VAL A 393 -0.25 -4.33 -3.67
N SER A 394 0.27 -3.56 -2.71
CA SER A 394 -0.37 -2.34 -2.21
C SER A 394 0.65 -1.20 -2.07
N SER A 395 0.15 0.04 -2.08
CA SER A 395 0.91 1.25 -1.76
C SER A 395 0.90 1.56 -0.26
N ALA A 396 0.48 0.62 0.59
CA ALA A 396 0.27 0.85 2.03
C ALA A 396 1.53 1.38 2.73
N SER A 397 2.74 0.97 2.32
CA SER A 397 3.99 1.53 2.86
C SER A 397 4.21 3.00 2.54
N SER A 398 3.78 3.46 1.37
CA SER A 398 3.79 4.88 1.03
C SER A 398 2.79 5.66 1.88
N GLU A 399 1.58 5.12 2.08
CA GLU A 399 0.57 5.73 2.94
C GLU A 399 1.02 5.80 4.40
N ARG A 400 1.66 4.73 4.92
CA ARG A 400 2.31 4.73 6.24
C ARG A 400 3.40 5.80 6.34
N SER A 401 4.16 6.02 5.27
CA SER A 401 5.15 7.09 5.20
C SER A 401 4.52 8.48 5.27
N PHE A 402 3.34 8.69 4.66
CA PHE A 402 2.58 9.94 4.78
C PHE A 402 1.97 10.13 6.17
N SER A 403 1.52 9.06 6.82
CA SER A 403 1.08 9.13 8.21
C SER A 403 2.22 9.58 9.13
N ARG A 404 3.43 9.05 8.91
CA ARG A 404 4.66 9.48 9.60
C ARG A 404 5.05 10.91 9.28
N LEU A 405 4.88 11.34 8.03
CA LEU A 405 5.10 12.73 7.61
C LEU A 405 4.30 13.71 8.46
N LYS A 406 3.03 13.41 8.77
CA LYS A 406 2.19 14.28 9.61
C LYS A 406 2.74 14.48 11.04
N LEU A 407 3.52 13.52 11.55
CA LEU A 407 4.17 13.61 12.87
C LEU A 407 5.47 14.41 12.82
N VAL A 408 6.26 14.24 11.75
CA VAL A 408 7.56 14.90 11.59
C VAL A 408 7.39 16.35 11.10
N TYR A 409 6.51 16.55 10.11
CA TYR A 409 6.16 17.81 9.47
C TYR A 409 4.74 18.23 9.87
N ASN A 410 4.66 18.97 10.98
CA ASN A 410 3.41 19.52 11.50
C ASN A 410 3.38 21.05 11.39
N HIS A 411 2.26 21.66 11.78
CA HIS A 411 2.05 23.11 11.66
C HIS A 411 3.13 23.97 12.35
N LEU A 412 3.80 23.44 13.39
CA LEU A 412 4.87 24.13 14.12
C LEU A 412 6.26 23.97 13.47
N ARG A 413 6.39 23.11 12.44
CA ARG A 413 7.67 22.73 11.81
C ARG A 413 7.66 22.95 10.29
N THR A 414 6.83 23.85 9.81
CA THR A 414 6.64 24.13 8.37
C THR A 414 7.89 24.71 7.70
N THR A 415 8.78 25.35 8.46
CA THR A 415 10.04 25.97 7.99
C THR A 415 11.23 25.02 7.91
N MET A 416 11.01 23.72 8.13
CA MET A 416 12.07 22.71 8.05
C MET A 416 12.60 22.56 6.62
N SER A 417 13.92 22.42 6.46
CA SER A 417 14.52 22.12 5.16
C SER A 417 14.15 20.71 4.69
N ASP A 418 14.05 20.53 3.38
CA ASP A 418 13.72 19.22 2.79
C ASP A 418 14.76 18.15 3.12
N GLU A 419 16.04 18.51 3.18
CA GLU A 419 17.12 17.58 3.55
C GLU A 419 16.98 17.06 5.00
N ARG A 420 16.59 17.94 5.94
CA ARG A 420 16.34 17.53 7.32
C ARG A 420 15.09 16.67 7.41
N LEU A 421 14.04 17.02 6.66
CA LEU A 421 12.79 16.26 6.63
C LEU A 421 13.00 14.85 6.07
N ASP A 422 13.69 14.73 4.94
CA ASP A 422 14.07 13.45 4.30
C ASP A 422 14.87 12.58 5.28
N SER A 423 15.90 13.15 5.92
CA SER A 423 16.72 12.43 6.89
C SER A 423 15.90 11.96 8.10
N LEU A 424 15.05 12.81 8.67
CA LEU A 424 14.21 12.44 9.82
C LEU A 424 13.19 11.34 9.46
N LEU A 425 12.65 11.35 8.25
CA LEU A 425 11.69 10.33 7.82
C LEU A 425 12.34 8.98 7.56
N VAL A 426 13.54 8.96 6.97
CA VAL A 426 14.32 7.73 6.82
C VAL A 426 14.66 7.15 8.19
N LEU A 427 15.13 7.99 9.12
CA LEU A 427 15.43 7.57 10.49
C LEU A 427 14.21 7.03 11.23
N PHE A 428 13.07 7.71 11.11
CA PHE A 428 11.84 7.27 11.76
C PHE A 428 11.31 5.97 11.13
N SER A 429 11.51 5.80 9.82
CA SER A 429 10.98 4.66 9.08
C SER A 429 11.80 3.40 9.19
N ALA A 430 13.12 3.53 9.37
CA ALA A 430 14.05 2.41 9.46
C ALA A 430 14.64 2.28 10.88
N ARG A 431 13.78 2.34 11.90
CA ARG A 431 14.21 2.33 13.31
C ARG A 431 15.05 1.09 13.65
N ASP A 432 14.68 -0.06 13.11
CA ASP A 432 15.40 -1.33 13.24
C ASP A 432 16.84 -1.29 12.70
N ILE A 433 17.13 -0.39 11.76
CA ILE A 433 18.48 -0.15 11.22
C ILE A 433 19.18 0.93 12.05
N VAL A 434 18.48 1.99 12.43
CA VAL A 434 19.02 3.07 13.27
C VAL A 434 19.53 2.52 14.60
N ASP A 435 18.79 1.60 15.22
CA ASP A 435 19.17 0.99 16.50
C ASP A 435 20.46 0.16 16.41
N LYS A 436 20.90 -0.23 15.20
CA LYS A 436 22.16 -0.94 14.95
C LYS A 436 23.35 0.00 14.71
N ILE A 437 23.12 1.30 14.56
CA ILE A 437 24.18 2.27 14.25
C ILE A 437 25.01 2.55 15.51
N ASN A 438 26.33 2.40 15.39
CA ASN A 438 27.24 2.84 16.43
C ASN A 438 27.30 4.38 16.48
N ILE A 439 26.64 4.97 17.48
CA ILE A 439 26.58 6.42 17.68
C ILE A 439 28.00 7.01 17.81
N GLN A 440 28.94 6.32 18.45
CA GLN A 440 30.30 6.82 18.62
C GLN A 440 31.02 6.99 17.28
N GLU A 441 30.78 6.09 16.32
CA GLU A 441 31.32 6.21 14.95
C GLU A 441 30.81 7.50 14.27
N ILE A 442 29.51 7.78 14.42
CA ILE A 442 28.88 8.97 13.86
C ILE A 442 29.40 10.23 14.53
N VAL A 443 29.54 10.21 15.86
CA VAL A 443 30.11 11.31 16.64
C VAL A 443 31.54 11.60 16.22
N ASN A 444 32.38 10.58 16.01
CA ASN A 444 33.75 10.75 15.53
C ASN A 444 33.77 11.32 14.11
N LYS A 445 32.93 10.83 13.20
CA LYS A 445 32.82 11.37 11.84
C LYS A 445 32.38 12.83 11.86
N TRP A 446 31.38 13.14 12.67
CA TRP A 446 30.86 14.49 12.85
C TRP A 446 31.88 15.43 13.52
N SER A 447 32.71 14.93 14.44
CA SER A 447 33.76 15.74 15.05
C SER A 447 34.85 16.10 14.05
N LEU A 448 35.25 15.15 13.21
CA LEU A 448 36.27 15.34 12.17
C LEU A 448 35.87 16.35 11.10
N LEU A 449 34.58 16.43 10.72
CA LEU A 449 34.10 17.36 9.68
C LEU A 449 34.47 18.84 9.93
N LYS A 450 34.54 19.26 11.21
CA LYS A 450 34.88 20.65 11.59
C LYS A 450 35.87 20.73 12.74
N HIS A 451 36.67 19.68 12.96
CA HIS A 451 37.62 19.58 14.07
C HIS A 451 37.03 19.94 15.44
N ARG A 452 35.83 19.41 15.74
CA ARG A 452 35.11 19.65 16.99
C ARG A 452 35.76 18.87 18.13
N ARG A 453 35.71 19.46 19.34
CA ARG A 453 36.18 18.81 20.56
C ARG A 453 35.06 17.98 21.15
N VAL A 454 35.08 16.68 20.88
CA VAL A 454 34.15 15.73 21.49
C VAL A 454 34.95 14.92 22.52
N LYS A 455 34.45 14.86 23.76
CA LYS A 455 35.04 14.09 24.85
C LYS A 455 34.39 12.72 24.93
#